data_AF-A0AAU8DJ06-F1
#
_entry.id   AF-A0AAU8DJ06-F1
#
_cell.length_a   1.000
_cell.length_b   1.000
_cell.length_c   1.000
_cell.angle_alpha   90.00
_cell.angle_beta   90.00
_cell.angle_gamma   90.00
#
_symmetry.space_group_name_H-M   'P 1'
#
loop_
_entity.id
_entity.type
_entity.pdbx_description
1 polymer ?
#
loop_
_entity_poly.entity_id
_entity_poly.type
_entity_poly.pdbx_seq_one_letter_code
_entity_poly.pdbx_strand_id
1 'polypeptide(L)' 'MSGRKQPTQLTQPEVARFMSAATELHRACCGPIISPQCDHSWVLTELNTAIATAIEAVTGDKAP' A
#
# COMPACT_ATOMS: atom_id res chain seq x y z
N MET A 1 28.92 -26.93 -0.33
CA MET A 1 29.14 -25.60 -0.94
C MET A 1 27.88 -25.21 -1.68
N SER A 2 27.12 -24.24 -1.17
CA SER A 2 25.87 -23.80 -1.80
C SER A 2 26.23 -22.95 -3.03
N GLY A 3 26.03 -23.50 -4.23
CA GLY A 3 26.31 -22.80 -5.48
C GLY A 3 25.37 -21.61 -5.60
N ARG A 4 25.88 -20.40 -5.35
CA ARG A 4 25.19 -19.16 -5.72
C ARG A 4 25.08 -19.16 -7.24
N LYS A 5 23.91 -19.50 -7.76
CA LYS A 5 23.56 -19.24 -9.16
C LYS A 5 23.82 -17.75 -9.39
N GLN A 6 24.64 -17.42 -10.39
CA GLN A 6 24.82 -16.02 -10.77
C GLN A 6 23.45 -15.44 -11.14
N PRO A 7 23.13 -14.20 -10.75
CA PRO A 7 21.86 -13.59 -11.10
C PRO A 7 21.77 -13.50 -12.63
N THR A 8 20.91 -14.32 -13.22
CA THR A 8 20.61 -14.21 -14.66
C THR A 8 19.86 -12.89 -14.86
N GLN A 9 20.46 -11.97 -15.62
CA GLN A 9 19.80 -10.73 -15.97
C GLN A 9 18.63 -11.06 -16.91
N LEU A 10 17.44 -10.58 -16.55
CA LEU A 10 16.24 -10.78 -17.37
C LEU A 10 16.42 -10.08 -18.72
N THR A 11 15.98 -10.74 -19.78
CA THR A 11 15.85 -10.12 -21.09
C THR A 11 14.73 -9.08 -21.08
N GLN A 12 14.75 -8.10 -22.00
CA GLN A 12 13.71 -7.06 -22.06
C GLN A 12 12.27 -7.59 -22.11
N PRO A 13 11.95 -8.68 -22.86
CA PRO A 13 10.62 -9.28 -22.83
C PRO A 13 10.23 -9.86 -21.46
N GLU A 14 11.19 -10.44 -20.74
CA GLU A 14 10.97 -11.01 -19.41
C GLU A 14 10.76 -9.92 -18.37
N VAL A 15 11.50 -8.80 -18.48
CA VAL A 15 11.28 -7.61 -17.66
C VAL A 15 9.86 -7.07 -17.87
N ALA A 16 9.41 -6.95 -19.12
CA ALA A 16 8.06 -6.46 -19.42
C ALA A 16 6.97 -7.36 -18.80
N ARG A 17 7.12 -8.70 -18.91
CA ARG A 17 6.21 -9.65 -18.26
C ARG A 17 6.24 -9.54 -16.74
N PHE A 18 7.43 -9.42 -16.16
CA PHE A 18 7.59 -9.24 -14.72
C PHE A 18 6.90 -7.96 -14.23
N MET A 19 7.10 -6.84 -14.91
CA MET A 19 6.48 -5.56 -14.54
C MET A 19 4.95 -5.59 -14.64
N SER A 20 4.40 -6.27 -15.65
CA SER A 20 2.95 -6.48 -15.78
C SER A 20 2.40 -7.28 -14.60
N ALA A 21 3.01 -8.43 -14.29
CA ALA A 21 2.58 -9.29 -13.20
C ALA A 21 2.73 -8.60 -11.82
N ALA A 22 3.80 -7.83 -11.62
CA ALA A 22 4.01 -7.05 -10.40
C ALA A 22 2.94 -5.97 -10.22
N THR A 23 2.51 -5.33 -11.31
CA THR A 23 1.44 -4.32 -11.28
C THR A 23 0.09 -4.95 -10.94
N GLU A 24 -0.23 -6.09 -11.52
CA GLU A 24 -1.45 -6.84 -11.20
C GLU A 24 -1.45 -7.31 -9.74
N LEU A 25 -0.34 -7.83 -9.25
CA LEU A 25 -0.17 -8.21 -7.86
C LEU A 25 -0.35 -7.02 -6.92
N HIS A 26 0.28 -5.89 -7.23
CA HIS A 26 0.12 -4.65 -6.45
C HIS A 26 -1.35 -4.22 -6.39
N ARG A 27 -2.07 -4.24 -7.52
CA ARG A 27 -3.51 -3.91 -7.54
C ARG A 27 -4.35 -4.91 -6.77
N ALA A 28 -4.03 -6.21 -6.84
CA ALA A 28 -4.76 -7.24 -6.10
C ALA A 28 -4.53 -7.14 -4.58
N CYS A 29 -3.31 -6.80 -4.15
CA CYS A 29 -2.98 -6.65 -2.73
C CYS A 29 -3.46 -5.30 -2.16
N CYS A 30 -3.27 -4.21 -2.89
CA CYS A 30 -3.56 -2.86 -2.41
C CYS A 30 -4.98 -2.39 -2.76
N GLY A 31 -5.60 -2.94 -3.81
CA GLY A 31 -6.98 -2.62 -4.18
C GLY A 31 -8.00 -2.87 -3.05
N PRO A 32 -7.91 -3.98 -2.30
CA PRO A 32 -8.72 -4.19 -1.11
C PRO A 32 -8.42 -3.18 0.00
N ILE A 33 -7.16 -2.87 0.28
CA ILE A 33 -6.77 -1.93 1.36
C ILE A 33 -7.32 -0.52 1.10
N ILE A 34 -7.40 -0.11 -0.17
CA ILE A 34 -7.90 1.21 -0.61
C ILE A 34 -9.39 1.15 -0.95
N SER A 35 -10.03 -0.03 -0.89
CA SER A 35 -11.46 -0.18 -1.15
C SER A 35 -12.27 0.38 0.02
N PRO A 36 -13.29 1.22 -0.22
CA PRO A 36 -14.19 1.73 0.83
C PRO A 36 -15.03 0.63 1.51
N GLN A 37 -14.95 -0.60 1.01
CA GLN A 37 -15.62 -1.78 1.57
C GLN A 37 -14.68 -2.62 2.47
N CYS A 38 -13.41 -2.25 2.60
CA CYS A 38 -12.48 -2.96 3.47
C CYS A 38 -12.45 -2.32 4.85
N ASP A 39 -12.58 -3.13 5.90
CA ASP A 39 -12.53 -2.73 7.31
C ASP A 39 -11.32 -1.84 7.62
N HIS A 40 -10.19 -2.03 6.91
CA HIS A 40 -9.00 -1.19 7.04
C HIS A 40 -9.24 0.28 6.69
N SER A 41 -10.04 0.58 5.66
CA SER A 41 -10.37 1.96 5.28
C SER A 41 -11.25 2.63 6.34
N TRP A 42 -12.15 1.87 6.96
CA TRP A 42 -12.99 2.32 8.08
C TRP A 42 -12.17 2.58 9.34
N VAL A 43 -11.29 1.65 9.72
CA VAL A 43 -10.39 1.79 10.88
C VAL A 43 -9.45 2.99 10.70
N LEU A 44 -8.91 3.21 9.50
CA LEU A 44 -8.09 4.38 9.21
C LEU A 44 -8.89 5.68 9.28
N THR A 45 -10.14 5.68 8.80
CA THR A 45 -11.04 6.84 8.89
C THR A 45 -11.39 7.16 10.35
N GLU A 46 -11.70 6.15 11.15
CA GLU A 46 -12.00 6.28 12.58
C GLU A 46 -10.78 6.81 13.34
N LEU A 47 -9.60 6.24 13.10
CA LEU A 47 -8.33 6.70 13.68
C LEU A 47 -8.04 8.16 13.31
N ASN A 48 -8.15 8.51 12.03
CA ASN A 48 -7.91 9.89 11.56
C ASN A 48 -8.90 10.87 12.19
N THR A 49 -10.17 10.48 12.35
CA THR A 49 -11.19 11.30 13.02
C THR A 49 -10.87 11.51 14.50
N ALA A 50 -10.45 10.45 15.20
CA ALA A 50 -10.03 10.54 16.60
C ALA A 50 -8.82 11.46 16.79
N ILE A 51 -7.83 11.36 15.89
CA ILE A 51 -6.65 12.23 15.90
C ILE A 51 -7.04 13.69 15.63
N ALA A 52 -7.87 13.96 14.61
CA ALA A 52 -8.32 15.31 14.29
C ALA A 52 -9.08 15.95 15.46
N THR A 53 -9.93 15.18 16.13
CA THR A 53 -10.67 15.64 17.32
C THR A 53 -9.73 15.95 18.48
N ALA A 54 -8.73 15.10 18.71
CA ALA A 54 -7.73 15.33 19.75
C ALA A 54 -6.88 16.58 19.47
N ILE A 55 -6.53 16.81 18.20
CA ILE A 55 -5.83 18.04 17.77
C ILE A 55 -6.71 19.25 18.07
N GLU A 56 -7.97 19.27 17.62
CA GLU A 56 -8.91 20.38 17.88
C GLU A 56 -9.10 20.64 19.37
N ALA A 57 -9.22 19.59 20.19
CA ALA A 57 -9.36 19.74 21.64
C ALA A 57 -8.13 20.37 22.32
N VAL A 58 -6.93 20.14 21.78
CA VAL A 58 -5.67 20.66 22.34
C VAL A 58 -5.30 22.02 21.78
N THR A 59 -5.56 22.26 20.48
CA THR A 59 -5.12 23.48 19.78
C THR A 59 -6.24 24.51 19.62
N GLY A 60 -7.51 24.10 19.67
CA GLY A 60 -8.67 24.92 19.31
C GLY A 60 -8.89 25.07 17.80
N ASP A 61 -8.00 24.50 16.98
CA ASP A 61 -8.04 24.60 15.52
C ASP A 61 -8.49 23.26 14.91
N LYS A 62 -9.45 23.33 13.97
CA LYS A 62 -9.87 22.15 13.21
C LYS A 62 -8.78 21.71 12.24
N ALA A 63 -8.37 20.46 12.35
CA ALA A 63 -7.57 19.79 11.33
C ALA A 63 -8.40 19.64 10.02
N PRO A 64 -7.79 19.84 8.85
CA PRO A 64 -8.46 19.77 7.54
C PRO A 64 -8.91 18.35 7.15
#